data_AF-A0AA37XFR5-F1
#
_entry.id   AF-A0AA37XFR5-F1
#
_cell.length_a   1.000
_cell.length_b   1.000
_cell.length_c   1.000
_cell.angle_alpha   90.00
_cell.angle_beta   90.00
_cell.angle_gamma   90.00
#
_symmetry.space_group_name_H-M   'P 1'
#
loop_
_entity.id
_entity.type
_entity.pdbx_description
1 polymer ?
#
loop_
_entity_poly.entity_id
_entity_poly.type
_entity_poly.pdbx_seq_one_letter_code
_entity_poly.pdbx_strand_id
1 'polypeptide(L)'
;MAVHRPPGVLAGTYELLGAVATRHFGGRTPEHLRGRWMLTAGMGGMGSSQPISAAILGLSSLTVEADPAKIERLRAAGGLDVVARDLSAALAALDRGREAGEVLAVGLLGNAAEVFEDIARRGWCPTS
;
A
#
# COMPACT_ATOMS: atom_id res chain seq x y z
N MET A 1 15.92 -18.71 0.30
CA MET A 1 14.64 -18.93 1.02
C MET A 1 13.53 -18.99 -0.01
N ALA A 2 12.73 -20.06 -0.05
CA ALA A 2 11.60 -20.14 -0.95
C ALA A 2 10.53 -19.15 -0.47
N VAL A 3 10.22 -18.12 -1.26
CA VAL A 3 9.08 -17.23 -1.01
C VAL A 3 7.83 -18.08 -1.13
N HIS A 4 7.15 -18.34 -0.02
CA HIS A 4 5.90 -19.08 -0.01
C HIS A 4 4.85 -18.26 -0.77
N ARG A 5 4.30 -18.82 -1.84
CA ARG A 5 3.28 -18.13 -2.66
C ARG A 5 2.06 -17.82 -1.77
N PRO A 6 1.57 -16.57 -1.71
CA PRO A 6 0.36 -16.25 -0.94
C PRO A 6 -0.84 -17.04 -1.50
N PRO A 7 -1.81 -17.47 -0.68
CA PRO A 7 -2.97 -18.22 -1.17
C PRO A 7 -4.06 -17.29 -1.76
N GLY A 8 -4.84 -17.80 -2.72
CA GLY A 8 -6.06 -17.15 -3.20
C GLY A 8 -5.85 -15.76 -3.81
N VAL A 9 -6.72 -14.80 -3.45
CA VAL A 9 -6.68 -13.41 -3.97
C VAL A 9 -5.34 -12.73 -3.66
N LEU A 10 -4.71 -13.05 -2.53
CA LEU A 10 -3.37 -12.51 -2.19
C LEU A 10 -2.33 -12.90 -3.25
N ALA A 11 -2.42 -14.11 -3.82
CA ALA A 11 -1.52 -14.58 -4.87
C ALA A 11 -1.67 -13.74 -6.14
N GLY A 12 -2.92 -13.52 -6.56
CA GLY A 12 -3.25 -12.76 -7.76
C GLY A 12 -2.76 -11.32 -7.66
N THR A 13 -3.06 -10.65 -6.52
CA THR A 13 -2.63 -9.28 -6.28
C THR A 13 -1.10 -9.17 -6.20
N TYR A 14 -0.42 -10.12 -5.54
CA TYR A 14 1.04 -10.16 -5.48
C TYR A 14 1.68 -10.31 -6.87
N GLU A 15 1.18 -11.23 -7.71
CA GLU A 15 1.72 -11.42 -9.06
C GLU A 15 1.46 -10.23 -9.97
N LEU A 16 0.29 -9.59 -9.85
CA LEU A 16 -0.04 -8.38 -10.59
C LEU A 16 0.93 -7.24 -10.22
N LEU A 17 1.11 -6.97 -8.93
CA LEU A 17 2.04 -5.93 -8.47
C LEU A 17 3.47 -6.25 -8.90
N GLY A 18 3.87 -7.51 -8.83
CA GLY A 18 5.16 -7.95 -9.33
C GLY A 18 5.32 -7.76 -10.85
N ALA A 19 4.28 -8.01 -11.64
CA ALA A 19 4.31 -7.78 -13.09
C ALA A 19 4.42 -6.29 -13.42
N VAL A 20 3.71 -5.43 -12.68
CA VAL A 20 3.86 -3.97 -12.77
C VAL A 20 5.30 -3.57 -12.44
N ALA A 21 5.88 -4.11 -11.36
CA ALA A 21 7.24 -3.82 -10.95
C ALA A 21 8.28 -4.23 -11.98
N THR A 22 8.17 -5.43 -12.56
CA THR A 22 9.03 -5.88 -13.64
C THR A 22 8.91 -4.98 -14.88
N ARG A 23 7.69 -4.59 -15.25
CA ARG A 23 7.44 -3.80 -16.47
C ARG A 23 7.91 -2.34 -16.33
N HIS A 24 7.76 -1.74 -15.16
CA HIS A 24 7.93 -0.30 -14.98
C HIS A 24 9.15 0.09 -14.14
N PHE A 25 9.66 -0.81 -13.28
CA PHE A 25 10.73 -0.51 -12.32
C PHE A 25 11.95 -1.43 -12.46
N GLY A 26 12.03 -2.22 -13.54
CA GLY A 26 13.19 -3.06 -13.84
C GLY A 26 13.25 -4.39 -13.07
N GLY A 27 12.35 -4.64 -12.12
CA GLY A 27 12.32 -5.88 -11.35
C GLY A 27 11.49 -5.80 -10.08
N ARG A 28 11.52 -6.90 -9.31
CA ARG A 28 10.77 -7.09 -8.05
C ARG A 28 11.67 -7.14 -6.81
N THR A 29 12.94 -6.77 -6.94
CA THR A 29 13.89 -6.84 -5.82
C THR A 29 13.73 -5.60 -4.92
N PRO A 30 14.20 -5.65 -3.66
CA PRO A 30 14.19 -4.49 -2.77
C PRO A 30 14.84 -3.25 -3.39
N GLU A 31 15.90 -3.41 -4.20
CA GLU A 31 16.55 -2.29 -4.89
C GLU A 31 15.62 -1.63 -5.91
N HIS A 32 14.85 -2.41 -6.66
CA HIS A 32 13.90 -1.89 -7.66
C HIS A 32 12.71 -1.18 -7.01
N LEU A 33 12.31 -1.60 -5.82
CA LEU A 33 11.11 -1.14 -5.12
C LEU A 33 11.39 -0.10 -4.03
N ARG A 34 12.65 0.12 -3.67
CA ARG A 34 13.06 1.03 -2.60
C ARG A 34 12.42 2.41 -2.76
N GLY A 35 11.75 2.86 -1.71
CA GLY A 35 11.13 4.18 -1.63
C GLY A 35 9.88 4.38 -2.48
N ARG A 36 9.45 3.35 -3.22
CA ARG A 36 8.18 3.34 -3.95
C ARG A 36 7.05 2.91 -3.02
N TRP A 37 5.86 3.37 -3.32
CA TRP A 37 4.65 2.95 -2.63
C TRP A 37 3.46 2.86 -3.60
N MET A 38 2.42 2.14 -3.19
CA MET A 38 1.18 1.96 -3.95
C MET A 38 0.06 2.81 -3.34
N LEU A 39 -0.58 3.64 -4.16
CA LEU A 39 -1.85 4.29 -3.82
C LEU A 39 -3.02 3.41 -4.28
N THR A 40 -3.95 3.10 -3.39
CA THR A 40 -5.19 2.39 -3.74
C THR A 40 -6.35 2.76 -2.81
N ALA A 41 -7.52 2.17 -3.03
CA ALA A 41 -8.70 2.33 -2.20
C ALA A 41 -9.48 1.02 -2.03
N GLY A 42 -10.25 0.96 -0.95
CA GLY A 42 -11.16 -0.14 -0.62
C GLY A 42 -10.51 -1.27 0.17
N MET A 43 -11.03 -1.52 1.38
CA MET A 43 -10.65 -2.59 2.31
C MET A 43 -11.80 -3.60 2.51
N GLY A 44 -12.59 -3.80 1.45
CA GLY A 44 -13.62 -4.85 1.37
C GLY A 44 -13.02 -6.26 1.34
N GLY A 45 -13.85 -7.27 1.08
CA GLY A 45 -13.44 -8.69 1.14
C GLY A 45 -12.22 -9.05 0.28
N MET A 46 -12.11 -8.49 -0.92
CA MET A 46 -10.93 -8.68 -1.80
C MET A 46 -9.93 -7.53 -1.70
N GLY A 47 -10.42 -6.29 -1.49
CA GLY A 47 -9.58 -5.08 -1.48
C GLY A 47 -8.56 -5.07 -0.35
N SER A 48 -8.84 -5.73 0.77
CA SER A 48 -7.89 -5.92 1.88
C SER A 48 -6.62 -6.69 1.50
N SER A 49 -6.64 -7.45 0.40
CA SER A 49 -5.45 -8.15 -0.10
C SER A 49 -4.37 -7.20 -0.63
N GLN A 50 -4.75 -5.99 -1.05
CA GLN A 50 -3.85 -5.04 -1.69
C GLN A 50 -2.70 -4.59 -0.78
N PRO A 51 -2.92 -4.01 0.42
CA PRO A 51 -1.84 -3.61 1.30
C PRO A 51 -0.99 -4.81 1.76
N ILE A 52 -1.61 -5.98 1.98
CA ILE A 52 -0.91 -7.20 2.39
C ILE A 52 0.02 -7.70 1.29
N SER A 53 -0.46 -7.84 0.06
CA SER A 53 0.34 -8.30 -1.07
C SER A 53 1.43 -7.30 -1.46
N ALA A 54 1.18 -5.99 -1.31
CA ALA A 54 2.21 -4.97 -1.49
C ALA A 54 3.32 -5.12 -0.44
N ALA A 55 2.97 -5.29 0.83
CA ALA A 55 3.94 -5.51 1.91
C ALA A 55 4.78 -6.77 1.68
N ILE A 56 4.17 -7.89 1.27
CA ILE A 56 4.88 -9.14 0.91
C ILE A 56 5.87 -8.92 -0.24
N LEU A 57 5.51 -8.08 -1.22
CA LEU A 57 6.39 -7.71 -2.33
C LEU A 57 7.52 -6.75 -1.92
N GLY A 58 7.43 -6.14 -0.73
CA GLY A 58 8.38 -5.12 -0.27
C GLY A 58 8.04 -3.70 -0.73
N LEU A 59 6.76 -3.44 -1.02
CA LEU A 59 6.24 -2.15 -1.48
C LEU A 59 5.32 -1.54 -0.40
N SER A 60 5.65 -0.33 0.05
CA SER A 60 4.77 0.42 0.97
C SER A 60 3.43 0.73 0.30
N SER A 61 2.38 1.01 1.07
CA SER A 61 1.07 1.32 0.50
C SER A 61 0.28 2.35 1.30
N LEU A 62 -0.57 3.10 0.60
CA LEU A 62 -1.64 3.91 1.15
C LEU A 62 -2.96 3.40 0.59
N THR A 63 -3.82 2.87 1.45
CA THR A 63 -5.16 2.41 1.09
C THR A 63 -6.22 3.31 1.73
N VAL A 64 -7.01 3.97 0.90
CA VAL A 64 -8.13 4.83 1.35
C VAL A 64 -9.40 4.01 1.51
N GLU A 65 -10.11 4.15 2.62
CA GLU A 65 -11.38 3.47 2.88
C GLU A 65 -12.37 4.43 3.56
N ALA A 66 -13.63 4.39 3.15
CA ALA A 66 -14.67 5.27 3.69
C ALA A 66 -15.36 4.68 4.93
N ASP A 67 -15.30 3.36 5.10
CA ASP A 67 -15.90 2.63 6.21
C ASP A 67 -14.87 2.35 7.33
N PRO A 68 -14.98 3.00 8.50
CA PRO A 68 -14.04 2.81 9.61
C PRO A 68 -14.04 1.37 10.15
N ALA A 69 -15.15 0.63 10.04
CA ALA A 69 -15.22 -0.75 10.51
C ALA A 69 -14.33 -1.68 9.66
N LYS A 70 -14.19 -1.40 8.36
CA LYS A 70 -13.31 -2.18 7.47
C LYS A 70 -11.83 -1.91 7.74
N ILE A 71 -11.48 -0.64 8.01
CA ILE A 71 -10.13 -0.26 8.42
C ILE A 71 -9.76 -0.99 9.71
N GLU A 72 -10.61 -0.91 10.73
CA GLU A 72 -10.34 -1.55 12.02
C GLU A 72 -10.24 -3.07 11.88
N ARG A 73 -11.12 -3.69 11.09
CA ARG A 73 -11.05 -5.13 10.80
C ARG A 73 -9.72 -5.54 10.16
N LEU A 74 -9.23 -4.76 9.19
CA LEU A 74 -7.96 -5.06 8.52
C LEU A 74 -6.76 -4.81 9.43
N ARG A 75 -6.79 -3.73 10.23
CA ARG A 75 -5.78 -3.44 11.26
C ARG A 75 -5.71 -4.55 12.29
N ALA A 76 -6.85 -5.01 12.82
CA ALA A 76 -6.93 -6.10 13.79
C ALA A 76 -6.41 -7.43 13.21
N ALA A 77 -6.54 -7.63 11.90
CA ALA A 77 -5.97 -8.78 11.19
C ALA A 77 -4.47 -8.62 10.85
N GLY A 78 -3.84 -7.52 11.24
CA GLY A 78 -2.42 -7.25 10.97
C GLY A 78 -2.11 -6.82 9.53
N GLY A 79 -3.12 -6.42 8.75
CA GLY A 79 -2.94 -5.99 7.35
C GLY A 79 -2.58 -4.52 7.16
N LEU A 80 -2.47 -3.75 8.25
CA LEU A 80 -2.06 -2.34 8.27
C LEU A 80 -1.11 -2.10 9.44
N ASP A 81 -0.02 -1.39 9.19
CA ASP A 81 0.94 -0.96 10.22
C ASP A 81 0.51 0.37 10.85
N VAL A 82 -0.09 1.25 10.03
CA VAL A 82 -0.49 2.60 10.43
C VAL A 82 -1.92 2.86 9.97
N VAL A 83 -2.74 3.42 10.86
CA VAL A 83 -4.01 4.06 10.49
C VAL A 83 -3.85 5.56 10.68
N ALA A 84 -3.77 6.29 9.57
CA ALA A 84 -3.57 7.72 9.56
C ALA A 84 -4.89 8.47 9.82
N ARG A 85 -4.79 9.56 10.57
CA ARG A 85 -5.92 10.43 10.91
C ARG A 85 -6.28 11.44 9.81
N ASP A 86 -5.33 11.73 8.93
CA ASP A 86 -5.45 12.67 7.82
C ASP A 86 -4.39 12.34 6.74
N LEU A 87 -4.55 12.92 5.55
CA LEU A 87 -3.64 12.66 4.42
C LEU A 87 -2.21 13.10 4.72
N SER A 88 -2.01 14.22 5.43
CA SER A 88 -0.67 14.71 5.75
C SER A 88 0.08 13.73 6.66
N ALA A 89 -0.60 13.16 7.65
CA ALA A 89 -0.07 12.12 8.52
C ALA A 89 0.21 10.81 7.76
N ALA A 90 -0.63 10.45 6.79
CA ALA A 90 -0.42 9.28 5.95
C ALA A 90 0.87 9.42 5.10
N LEU A 91 1.04 10.56 4.45
CA LEU A 91 2.22 10.86 3.63
C LEU A 91 3.49 10.96 4.48
N ALA A 92 3.41 11.59 5.66
CA ALA A 92 4.53 11.63 6.60
C ALA A 92 4.94 10.24 7.11
N ALA A 93 3.98 9.30 7.27
CA ALA A 93 4.31 7.93 7.62
C ALA A 93 5.07 7.22 6.48
N LEU A 94 4.62 7.37 5.23
CA LEU A 94 5.29 6.81 4.07
C LEU A 94 6.71 7.36 3.89
N ASP A 95 6.90 8.67 4.06
CA ASP A 95 8.22 9.30 3.98
C ASP A 95 9.18 8.78 5.05
N ARG A 96 8.72 8.67 6.31
CA ARG A 96 9.53 8.09 7.38
C ARG A 96 9.89 6.64 7.09
N GLY A 97 8.94 5.85 6.60
CA GLY A 97 9.21 4.46 6.18
C GLY A 97 10.27 4.41 5.08
N ARG A 98 10.14 5.26 4.06
CA ARG A 98 11.13 5.39 3.00
C ARG A 98 12.52 5.72 3.53
N GLU A 99 12.63 6.71 4.42
CA GLU A 99 13.90 7.13 5.02
C GLU A 99 14.54 6.03 5.89
N ALA A 100 13.71 5.27 6.61
CA ALA A 100 14.16 4.15 7.45
C ALA A 100 14.42 2.86 6.65
N GLY A 101 14.04 2.80 5.37
CA GLY A 101 14.07 1.57 4.58
C GLY A 101 13.02 0.54 5.01
N GLU A 102 11.95 0.99 5.66
CA GLU A 102 10.83 0.19 6.12
C GLU A 102 9.68 0.18 5.12
N VAL A 103 9.00 -0.96 5.04
CA VAL A 103 7.79 -1.15 4.24
C VAL A 103 6.59 -0.95 5.15
N LEU A 104 5.73 0.02 4.82
CA LEU A 104 4.57 0.38 5.64
C LEU A 104 3.27 0.24 4.85
N ALA A 105 2.32 -0.49 5.41
CA ALA A 105 0.92 -0.50 4.99
C ALA A 105 0.12 0.54 5.77
N VAL A 106 -0.22 1.65 5.12
CA VAL A 106 -0.96 2.77 5.70
C VAL A 106 -2.43 2.75 5.26
N GLY A 107 -3.33 2.74 6.22
CA GLY A 107 -4.77 2.94 6.00
C GLY A 107 -5.16 4.39 6.27
N LEU A 108 -6.07 4.95 5.47
CA LEU A 108 -6.63 6.29 5.69
C LEU A 108 -8.15 6.24 5.61
N LEU A 109 -8.82 6.72 6.65
CA LEU A 109 -10.26 6.96 6.62
C LEU A 109 -10.56 8.18 5.75
N GLY A 110 -11.28 7.99 4.66
CA GLY A 110 -11.64 9.08 3.76
C GLY A 110 -12.32 8.63 2.48
N ASN A 111 -12.73 9.62 1.68
CA ASN A 111 -13.25 9.38 0.35
C ASN A 111 -12.10 9.35 -0.66
N ALA A 112 -11.97 8.25 -1.41
CA ALA A 112 -10.93 8.10 -2.41
C ALA A 112 -10.97 9.20 -3.48
N ALA A 113 -12.15 9.68 -3.87
CA ALA A 113 -12.28 10.75 -4.85
C ALA A 113 -11.60 12.05 -4.40
N GLU A 114 -11.77 12.41 -3.13
CA GLU A 114 -11.18 13.61 -2.55
C GLU A 114 -9.68 13.44 -2.28
N VAL A 115 -9.30 12.28 -1.71
CA VAL A 115 -7.90 12.01 -1.35
C VAL A 115 -7.02 11.91 -2.58
N PHE A 116 -7.47 11.23 -3.64
CA PHE A 116 -6.66 11.05 -4.85
C PHE A 116 -6.46 12.38 -5.57
N GLU A 117 -7.50 13.22 -5.62
CA GLU A 117 -7.39 14.58 -6.15
C GLU A 117 -6.39 15.41 -5.32
N ASP A 118 -6.44 15.31 -3.98
CA ASP A 118 -5.54 16.06 -3.13
C ASP A 118 -4.08 15.62 -3.23
N ILE A 119 -3.83 14.31 -3.37
CA ILE A 119 -2.50 13.76 -3.67
C ILE A 119 -1.97 14.33 -4.98
N ALA A 120 -2.80 14.31 -6.04
CA ALA A 120 -2.43 14.84 -7.35
C ALA A 120 -2.11 16.35 -7.29
N ARG A 121 -2.95 17.15 -6.61
CA ARG A 121 -2.72 18.59 -6.42
C ARG A 121 -1.44 18.90 -5.65
N ARG A 122 -1.08 18.07 -4.68
CA ARG A 122 0.15 18.22 -3.88
C ARG A 122 1.41 17.71 -4.60
N GLY A 123 1.29 17.14 -5.81
CA GLY A 123 2.41 16.67 -6.60
C GLY A 123 3.10 15.42 -6.06
N TRP A 124 2.43 14.66 -5.18
CA TRP A 124 2.97 13.41 -4.66
C TRP A 124 2.84 12.31 -5.71
N CYS A 125 3.96 11.67 -6.04
CA CYS A 125 3.98 10.56 -6.98
C CYS A 125 4.36 9.27 -6.23
N PRO A 126 3.46 8.28 -6.16
CA PRO A 126 3.73 7.01 -5.47
C PRO A 126 4.93 6.23 -6.00
N THR A 127 5.32 6.50 -7.25
CA THR A 127 6.31 5.71 -7.99
C THR A 127 7.55 6.52 -8.38
N SER A 128 7.78 7.71 -7.80
CA SER A 128 8.98 8.53 -8.11
C SER A 128 10.13 8.27 -7.16
#